data_AF-A0A3R7DB64-F1
#
_entry.id   AF-A0A3R7DB64-F1
#
_cell.length_a   1.000
_cell.length_b   1.000
_cell.length_c   1.000
_cell.angle_alpha   90.00
_cell.angle_beta   90.00
_cell.angle_gamma   90.00
#
_symmetry.space_group_name_H-M   'P 1'
#
loop_
_entity.id
_entity.type
_entity.pdbx_description
1 polymer ?
#
loop_
_entity_poly.entity_id
_entity_poly.type
_entity_poly.pdbx_seq_one_letter_code
_entity_poly.pdbx_strand_id
1 'polypeptide(L)'
;MRWTAVALATALAATVALSLATVSRLDRPARRWRDVAGERLVMGVPWGTLVVVAFVVCVYLFVQDGVTDVSDPVTIPYRAWSFFYPFGLATAAFSHADLGHLVGNMAGTVVAAPIAEYAWGHYTPDRDVDPTADGRRFLERWRTNPWIRALVLFPLAVIGVGLLTSVFALGPIIGFSGVVFAIIAFAIVHYPIATLIAAIGLQSVLLTIYRAIRNPVYVHVVEQSPPTAPGWAGIAIQGHALGFFIGLVLGAVVLERRDRRPNALHVWIAILVFAFSRGLWQIYWYGEGNSFILFRGPGVVIVTVLALVITVALAGSDKPVVPRRVGRFVARLRGQDDRRSKSLVDRPLEIAAGAWPHSADGGGTDRGPRRLERIRELAGGGRTHDSDRSPLADATRRSSAFLVVLLVLAVLAGTAIPVNLAVYESTEASSDAIRIQDYTIEYGEEVENELVSGIGIDAVVDDSGLEASGVIVSSERRNIWMEAVTSQRLSFTGEETIAVGGPGWRETVHVERVGWEPVGNEPVYQIRMWEAGEESAVVHESAGSMADVLIENRLVTITSQDGAFVIEVASNETGLIATTPLPEEGDTTRAGGLTFERKDGTLYAASDGTAVAVASKETYD
;
A
#
# COMPACT_ATOMS: atom_id res chain seq x y z
N MET A 1 28.19 -24.98 15.53
CA MET A 1 27.27 -23.84 15.41
C MET A 1 25.79 -24.21 15.54
N ARG A 2 25.28 -25.30 14.93
CA ARG A 2 23.86 -25.69 15.07
C ARG A 2 23.43 -26.00 16.53
N TRP A 3 24.21 -26.80 17.27
CA TRP A 3 23.91 -27.13 18.68
C TRP A 3 23.96 -25.94 19.62
N THR A 4 24.89 -25.00 19.39
CA THR A 4 25.00 -23.76 20.18
C THR A 4 23.81 -22.84 19.93
N ALA A 5 23.34 -22.74 18.68
CA ALA A 5 22.14 -21.98 18.34
C ALA A 5 20.88 -22.57 19.00
N VAL A 6 20.69 -23.88 18.93
CA VAL A 6 19.57 -24.57 19.59
C VAL A 6 19.61 -24.39 21.11
N ALA A 7 20.79 -24.49 21.72
CA ALA A 7 20.96 -24.29 23.16
C ALA A 7 20.62 -22.85 23.58
N LEU A 8 21.07 -21.84 22.82
CA LEU A 8 20.75 -20.43 23.08
C LEU A 8 19.25 -20.14 22.91
N ALA A 9 18.62 -20.65 21.85
CA ALA A 9 17.19 -20.50 21.65
C ALA A 9 16.38 -21.16 22.78
N THR A 10 16.80 -22.35 23.23
CA THR A 10 16.17 -23.07 24.34
C THR A 10 16.33 -22.32 25.66
N ALA A 11 17.53 -21.80 25.94
CA ALA A 11 17.79 -20.99 27.12
C ALA A 11 16.94 -19.72 27.13
N LEU A 12 16.85 -19.01 25.99
CA LEU A 12 16.01 -17.83 25.84
C LEU A 12 14.53 -18.15 26.13
N ALA A 13 14.00 -19.22 25.52
CA ALA A 13 12.61 -19.64 25.75
C ALA A 13 12.36 -19.99 27.23
N ALA A 14 13.29 -20.72 27.86
CA ALA A 14 13.21 -21.07 29.27
C ALA A 14 13.25 -19.83 30.19
N THR A 15 14.11 -18.85 29.89
CA THR A 15 14.20 -17.60 30.65
C THR A 15 12.92 -16.77 30.54
N VAL A 16 12.35 -16.64 29.34
CA VAL A 16 11.07 -15.94 29.14
C VAL A 16 9.95 -16.66 29.90
N ALA A 17 9.86 -17.98 29.80
CA ALA A 17 8.87 -18.78 30.52
C ALA A 17 9.02 -18.67 32.04
N LEU A 18 10.24 -18.73 32.56
CA LEU A 18 10.54 -18.59 33.99
C LEU A 18 10.23 -17.19 34.50
N SER A 19 10.51 -16.15 33.70
CA SER A 19 10.15 -14.77 34.02
C SER A 19 8.64 -14.61 34.16
N LEU A 20 7.88 -15.07 33.16
CA LEU A 20 6.41 -15.05 33.19
C LEU A 20 5.84 -15.87 34.36
N ALA A 21 6.40 -17.05 34.63
CA ALA A 21 5.99 -17.90 35.76
C ALA A 21 6.30 -17.27 37.12
N THR A 22 7.41 -16.54 37.24
CA THR A 22 7.78 -15.82 38.46
C THR A 22 6.86 -14.62 38.68
N VAL A 23 6.68 -13.77 37.65
CA VAL A 23 5.81 -12.59 37.74
C VAL A 23 4.36 -12.98 38.01
N SER A 24 3.83 -14.01 37.34
CA SER A 24 2.46 -14.48 37.58
C SER A 24 2.22 -15.07 38.97
N ARG A 25 3.27 -15.55 39.65
CA ARG A 25 3.18 -15.97 41.06
C ARG A 25 3.25 -14.79 42.03
N LEU A 26 3.99 -13.74 41.68
CA LEU A 26 4.13 -12.53 42.49
C LEU A 26 2.92 -11.61 42.35
N ASP A 27 2.40 -11.48 41.13
CA ASP A 27 1.23 -10.68 40.83
C ASP A 27 -0.03 -11.41 41.35
N ARG A 28 -0.64 -10.86 42.40
CA ARG A 28 -1.91 -11.31 42.96
C ARG A 28 -2.99 -10.28 42.64
N PRO A 29 -3.40 -10.14 41.38
CA PRO A 29 -4.36 -9.12 41.00
C PRO A 29 -5.72 -9.42 41.63
N ALA A 30 -6.43 -8.36 42.04
CA ALA A 30 -7.76 -8.47 42.63
C ALA A 30 -8.79 -9.14 41.70
N ARG A 31 -8.55 -9.12 40.39
CA ARG A 31 -9.29 -9.87 39.37
C ARG A 31 -8.31 -10.52 38.40
N ARG A 32 -8.57 -11.76 37.99
CA ARG A 32 -7.71 -12.43 36.99
C ARG A 32 -7.95 -11.78 35.63
N TRP A 33 -6.90 -11.67 34.82
CA TRP A 33 -7.00 -11.14 33.46
C TRP A 33 -8.06 -11.85 32.61
N ARG A 34 -8.23 -13.17 32.81
CA ARG A 34 -9.26 -13.98 32.16
C ARG A 34 -10.67 -13.54 32.52
N ASP A 35 -10.90 -13.10 33.75
CA ASP A 35 -12.21 -12.62 34.20
C ASP A 35 -12.53 -11.28 33.52
N VAL A 36 -11.54 -10.38 33.46
CA VAL A 36 -11.66 -9.08 32.77
C VAL A 36 -11.90 -9.26 31.26
N ALA A 37 -11.16 -10.16 30.63
CA ALA A 37 -11.37 -10.52 29.23
C ALA A 37 -12.76 -11.15 29.03
N GLY A 38 -13.18 -12.01 29.96
CA GLY A 38 -14.47 -12.69 29.98
C GLY A 38 -15.69 -11.77 30.04
N GLU A 39 -15.53 -10.52 30.50
CA GLU A 39 -16.60 -9.53 30.49
C GLU A 39 -17.08 -9.19 29.06
N ARG A 40 -16.22 -9.35 28.06
CA ARG A 40 -16.54 -8.98 26.67
C ARG A 40 -16.23 -10.07 25.65
N LEU A 41 -15.35 -11.01 25.97
CA LEU A 41 -14.94 -12.12 25.11
C LEU A 41 -15.49 -13.44 25.65
N VAL A 42 -16.01 -14.26 24.75
CA VAL A 42 -16.46 -15.62 25.07
C VAL A 42 -15.28 -16.42 25.64
N MET A 43 -15.43 -16.88 26.88
CA MET A 43 -14.39 -17.58 27.65
C MET A 43 -13.11 -16.78 27.92
N GLY A 44 -13.11 -15.46 27.67
CA GLY A 44 -11.93 -14.60 27.75
C GLY A 44 -10.96 -14.78 26.57
N VAL A 45 -11.40 -15.38 25.47
CA VAL A 45 -10.56 -15.69 24.30
C VAL A 45 -10.96 -14.83 23.09
N PRO A 46 -10.01 -14.19 22.39
CA PRO A 46 -10.24 -13.43 21.17
C PRO A 46 -10.38 -14.39 19.96
N TRP A 47 -11.47 -15.15 19.91
CA TRP A 47 -11.72 -16.16 18.88
C TRP A 47 -11.72 -15.60 17.46
N GLY A 48 -12.27 -14.40 17.26
CA GLY A 48 -12.29 -13.75 15.96
C GLY A 48 -10.88 -13.44 15.46
N THR A 49 -10.00 -12.95 16.34
CA THR A 49 -8.59 -12.74 16.03
C THR A 49 -7.91 -14.04 15.62
N LEU A 50 -8.16 -15.14 16.34
CA LEU A 50 -7.57 -16.45 16.00
C LEU A 50 -8.03 -16.94 14.62
N VAL A 51 -9.33 -16.77 14.30
CA VAL A 51 -9.88 -17.10 12.97
C VAL A 51 -9.23 -16.26 11.88
N VAL A 52 -9.06 -14.95 12.09
CA VAL A 52 -8.40 -14.04 11.14
C VAL A 52 -6.96 -14.45 10.89
N VAL A 53 -6.18 -14.71 11.95
CA VAL A 53 -4.78 -15.14 11.84
C VAL A 53 -4.69 -16.47 11.09
N ALA A 54 -5.52 -17.44 11.45
CA ALA A 54 -5.54 -18.73 10.76
C ALA A 54 -5.90 -18.59 9.28
N PHE A 55 -6.90 -17.76 8.95
CA PHE A 55 -7.29 -17.49 7.57
C PHE A 55 -6.13 -16.90 6.75
N VAL A 56 -5.47 -15.85 7.24
CA VAL A 56 -4.37 -15.20 6.52
C VAL A 56 -3.17 -16.15 6.35
N VAL A 57 -2.83 -16.93 7.38
CA VAL A 57 -1.77 -17.95 7.29
C VAL A 57 -2.14 -19.04 6.26
N CYS A 58 -3.41 -19.47 6.21
CA CYS A 58 -3.87 -20.43 5.20
C CYS A 58 -3.77 -19.86 3.77
N VAL A 59 -4.08 -18.57 3.56
CA VAL A 59 -3.88 -17.92 2.25
C VAL A 59 -2.40 -17.97 1.87
N TYR A 60 -1.50 -17.58 2.77
CA TYR A 60 -0.07 -17.62 2.51
C TYR A 60 0.43 -19.03 2.13
N LEU A 61 0.05 -20.04 2.92
CA LEU A 61 0.54 -21.39 2.73
C LEU A 61 -0.05 -22.05 1.48
N PHE A 62 -1.36 -21.94 1.26
CA PHE A 62 -2.05 -22.77 0.25
C PHE A 62 -2.47 -22.00 -1.00
N VAL A 63 -2.78 -20.71 -0.88
CA VAL A 63 -3.15 -19.89 -2.05
C VAL A 63 -1.89 -19.37 -2.74
N GLN A 64 -0.92 -18.87 -1.96
CA GLN A 64 0.36 -18.38 -2.51
C GLN A 64 1.44 -19.45 -2.66
N ASP A 65 1.09 -20.73 -2.52
CA ASP A 65 2.04 -21.85 -2.60
C ASP A 65 3.23 -21.76 -1.60
N GLY A 66 3.04 -21.07 -0.46
CA GLY A 66 4.05 -21.01 0.60
C GLY A 66 4.34 -22.34 1.28
N VAL A 67 3.61 -23.41 0.96
CA VAL A 67 3.94 -24.78 1.39
C VAL A 67 5.13 -25.37 0.64
N THR A 68 5.35 -24.96 -0.62
CA THR A 68 6.45 -25.44 -1.45
C THR A 68 7.76 -24.76 -1.05
N ASP A 69 7.74 -23.43 -0.95
CA ASP A 69 8.80 -22.64 -0.35
C ASP A 69 8.21 -21.56 0.56
N VAL A 70 8.46 -21.67 1.87
CA VAL A 70 7.91 -20.74 2.87
C VAL A 70 8.53 -19.36 2.74
N SER A 71 9.76 -19.23 2.21
CA SER A 71 10.47 -17.96 2.04
C SER A 71 10.05 -17.23 0.76
N ASP A 72 9.70 -17.96 -0.28
CA ASP A 72 9.41 -17.42 -1.61
C ASP A 72 8.03 -17.85 -2.11
N PRO A 73 6.94 -17.23 -1.61
CA PRO A 73 5.59 -17.50 -2.09
C PRO A 73 5.35 -16.89 -3.49
N VAL A 74 4.37 -17.38 -4.23
CA VAL A 74 3.90 -16.73 -5.47
C VAL A 74 3.21 -15.41 -5.11
N THR A 75 3.61 -14.29 -5.75
CA THR A 75 3.11 -12.94 -5.39
C THR A 75 2.41 -12.20 -6.52
N ILE A 76 2.90 -12.31 -7.76
CA ILE A 76 2.44 -11.54 -8.93
C ILE A 76 0.91 -11.60 -9.14
N PRO A 77 0.26 -12.78 -9.22
CA PRO A 77 -1.20 -12.88 -9.41
C PRO A 77 -2.03 -12.41 -8.22
N TYR A 78 -1.42 -12.16 -7.07
CA TYR A 78 -2.09 -11.84 -5.81
C TYR A 78 -1.91 -10.38 -5.39
N ARG A 79 -1.49 -9.50 -6.32
CA ARG A 79 -1.44 -8.06 -6.12
C ARG A 79 -2.71 -7.39 -6.65
N ALA A 80 -3.08 -6.26 -6.05
CA ALA A 80 -4.18 -5.41 -6.49
C ALA A 80 -3.72 -4.53 -7.67
N TRP A 81 -3.64 -5.11 -8.87
CA TRP A 81 -3.18 -4.39 -10.07
C TRP A 81 -4.19 -3.39 -10.61
N SER A 82 -5.45 -3.80 -10.71
CA SER A 82 -6.47 -3.06 -11.45
C SER A 82 -7.90 -3.54 -11.12
N PHE A 83 -8.89 -2.67 -11.41
CA PHE A 83 -10.32 -3.01 -11.39
C PHE A 83 -10.71 -4.08 -12.40
N PHE A 84 -9.90 -4.28 -13.44
CA PHE A 84 -10.12 -5.33 -14.44
C PHE A 84 -9.62 -6.71 -14.00
N TYR A 85 -8.93 -6.80 -12.85
CA TYR A 85 -8.46 -8.06 -12.28
C TYR A 85 -9.03 -8.31 -10.86
N PRO A 86 -10.31 -8.72 -10.76
CA PRO A 86 -11.01 -8.85 -9.48
C PRO A 86 -10.41 -9.91 -8.55
N PHE A 87 -9.71 -10.91 -9.12
CA PHE A 87 -9.04 -11.94 -8.33
C PHE A 87 -7.89 -11.34 -7.50
N GLY A 88 -7.05 -10.51 -8.11
CA GLY A 88 -6.00 -9.77 -7.40
C GLY A 88 -6.58 -8.88 -6.32
N LEU A 89 -7.63 -8.10 -6.64
CA LEU A 89 -8.33 -7.26 -5.66
C LEU A 89 -8.88 -8.05 -4.45
N ALA A 90 -9.43 -9.24 -4.69
CA ALA A 90 -10.03 -10.06 -3.64
C ALA A 90 -8.98 -10.69 -2.70
N THR A 91 -7.75 -10.91 -3.18
CA THR A 91 -6.72 -11.67 -2.47
C THR A 91 -5.58 -10.82 -1.92
N ALA A 92 -5.31 -9.65 -2.51
CA ALA A 92 -4.13 -8.85 -2.20
C ALA A 92 -3.97 -8.45 -0.75
N ALA A 93 -5.06 -8.06 -0.08
CA ALA A 93 -5.02 -7.71 1.33
C ALA A 93 -4.69 -8.91 2.24
N PHE A 94 -4.78 -10.15 1.75
CA PHE A 94 -4.55 -11.37 2.53
C PHE A 94 -3.27 -12.11 2.11
N SER A 95 -2.67 -11.72 1.00
CA SER A 95 -1.42 -12.26 0.47
C SER A 95 -0.21 -11.45 0.97
N HIS A 96 0.99 -12.04 0.93
CA HIS A 96 2.24 -11.43 1.41
C HIS A 96 3.38 -11.67 0.42
N ALA A 97 4.32 -10.72 0.38
CA ALA A 97 5.48 -10.80 -0.51
C ALA A 97 6.48 -11.88 -0.09
N ASP A 98 6.63 -12.07 1.22
CA ASP A 98 7.61 -12.97 1.82
C ASP A 98 7.22 -13.30 3.26
N LEU A 99 7.98 -14.20 3.89
CA LEU A 99 7.72 -14.68 5.24
C LEU A 99 7.93 -13.60 6.31
N GLY A 100 8.90 -12.71 6.12
CA GLY A 100 9.13 -11.57 7.00
C GLY A 100 7.94 -10.60 6.99
N HIS A 101 7.38 -10.35 5.81
CA HIS A 101 6.18 -9.55 5.63
C HIS A 101 4.97 -10.19 6.34
N LEU A 102 4.72 -11.49 6.17
CA LEU A 102 3.68 -12.22 6.91
C LEU A 102 3.86 -12.11 8.42
N VAL A 103 5.06 -12.44 8.93
CA VAL A 103 5.36 -12.43 10.37
C VAL A 103 5.18 -11.04 10.95
N GLY A 104 5.59 -9.98 10.23
CA GLY A 104 5.40 -8.60 10.64
C GLY A 104 3.92 -8.23 10.83
N ASN A 105 3.08 -8.58 9.86
CA ASN A 105 1.64 -8.33 9.90
C ASN A 105 0.94 -9.18 10.97
N MET A 106 1.31 -10.45 11.12
CA MET A 106 0.74 -11.32 12.15
C MET A 106 1.14 -10.88 13.55
N ALA A 107 2.38 -10.43 13.77
CA ALA A 107 2.81 -9.87 15.05
C ALA A 107 2.00 -8.61 15.42
N GLY A 108 1.75 -7.72 14.45
CA GLY A 108 0.87 -6.56 14.66
C GLY A 108 -0.57 -6.96 14.96
N THR A 109 -1.09 -7.94 14.23
CA THR A 109 -2.46 -8.45 14.38
C THR A 109 -2.67 -9.11 15.74
N VAL A 110 -1.81 -10.03 16.15
CA VAL A 110 -1.93 -10.77 17.43
C VAL A 110 -1.89 -9.81 18.64
N VAL A 111 -1.24 -8.66 18.48
CA VAL A 111 -1.09 -7.67 19.55
C VAL A 111 -2.24 -6.64 19.56
N ALA A 112 -2.69 -6.18 18.40
CA ALA A 112 -3.71 -5.14 18.30
C ALA A 112 -5.15 -5.67 18.16
N ALA A 113 -5.34 -6.76 17.42
CA ALA A 113 -6.66 -7.32 17.12
C ALA A 113 -7.42 -7.79 18.36
N PRO A 114 -6.80 -8.40 19.39
CA PRO A 114 -7.52 -8.72 20.63
C PRO A 114 -8.09 -7.49 21.33
N ILE A 115 -7.41 -6.34 21.25
CA ILE A 115 -7.90 -5.07 21.82
C ILE A 115 -9.09 -4.56 21.00
N ALA A 116 -9.01 -4.63 19.66
CA ALA A 116 -10.12 -4.29 18.78
C ALA A 116 -11.33 -5.21 18.97
N GLU A 117 -11.11 -6.51 19.11
CA GLU A 117 -12.15 -7.52 19.37
C GLU A 117 -12.77 -7.34 20.75
N TYR A 118 -11.95 -7.03 21.77
CA TYR A 118 -12.45 -6.65 23.10
C TYR A 118 -13.26 -5.35 23.05
N ALA A 119 -12.84 -4.37 22.25
CA ALA A 119 -13.62 -3.16 21.99
C ALA A 119 -14.94 -3.47 21.27
N TRP A 120 -14.94 -4.35 20.27
CA TRP A 120 -16.14 -4.83 19.58
C TRP A 120 -17.10 -5.53 20.53
N GLY A 121 -16.62 -6.51 21.31
CA GLY A 121 -17.37 -7.29 22.28
C GLY A 121 -18.26 -8.37 21.66
N HIS A 122 -18.18 -9.59 22.21
CA HIS A 122 -19.02 -10.72 21.84
C HIS A 122 -20.41 -10.64 22.49
N TYR A 123 -20.52 -10.01 23.66
CA TYR A 123 -21.82 -9.84 24.31
C TYR A 123 -22.47 -8.52 23.87
N THR A 124 -23.75 -8.59 23.49
CA THR A 124 -24.53 -7.41 23.09
C THR A 124 -25.12 -6.76 24.35
N PRO A 125 -25.01 -5.43 24.54
CA PRO A 125 -25.69 -4.74 25.65
C PRO A 125 -27.21 -4.85 25.56
N ASP A 126 -27.91 -4.98 26.69
CA ASP A 126 -29.39 -5.08 26.76
C ASP A 126 -30.14 -3.93 26.07
N ARG A 127 -29.48 -2.78 25.88
CA ARG A 127 -30.04 -1.58 25.23
C ARG A 127 -30.10 -1.67 23.70
N ASP A 128 -29.35 -2.60 23.10
CA ASP A 128 -29.25 -2.79 21.65
C ASP A 128 -30.20 -3.90 21.12
N VAL A 129 -31.00 -4.49 22.01
CA VAL A 129 -32.01 -5.51 21.69
C VAL A 129 -33.36 -4.82 21.47
N ASP A 130 -33.95 -4.95 20.29
CA ASP A 130 -35.27 -4.39 19.98
C ASP A 130 -36.35 -5.44 20.28
N PRO A 131 -37.13 -5.32 21.37
CA PRO A 131 -38.13 -6.31 21.73
C PRO A 131 -39.32 -6.35 20.76
N THR A 132 -39.40 -5.44 19.77
CA THR A 132 -40.54 -5.32 18.84
C THR A 132 -40.24 -5.81 17.41
N ALA A 133 -39.02 -6.29 17.14
CA ALA A 133 -38.58 -6.71 15.81
C ALA A 133 -39.06 -8.12 15.41
N ASP A 134 -40.38 -8.35 15.41
CA ASP A 134 -40.97 -9.67 15.15
C ASP A 134 -40.72 -10.23 13.73
N GLY A 135 -40.29 -9.39 12.78
CA GLY A 135 -39.96 -9.77 11.40
C GLY A 135 -38.48 -10.06 11.10
N ARG A 136 -37.54 -9.80 12.02
CA ARG A 136 -36.07 -9.92 11.80
C ARG A 136 -35.38 -10.98 12.65
N ARG A 137 -36.13 -11.95 13.18
CA ARG A 137 -35.65 -12.96 14.16
C ARG A 137 -34.35 -13.67 13.77
N PHE A 138 -34.10 -13.94 12.49
CA PHE A 138 -32.87 -14.62 12.05
C PHE A 138 -31.63 -13.71 12.15
N LEU A 139 -31.64 -12.54 11.49
CA LEU A 139 -30.50 -11.61 11.50
C LEU A 139 -30.20 -11.08 12.91
N GLU A 140 -31.24 -10.89 13.71
CA GLU A 140 -31.11 -10.45 15.09
C GLU A 140 -30.50 -11.53 15.98
N ARG A 141 -30.87 -12.80 15.79
CA ARG A 141 -30.27 -13.95 16.48
C ARG A 141 -28.79 -14.13 16.13
N TRP A 142 -28.38 -13.84 14.89
CA TRP A 142 -26.96 -13.81 14.50
C TRP A 142 -26.20 -12.65 15.15
N ARG A 143 -26.81 -11.47 15.20
CA ARG A 143 -26.22 -10.26 15.78
C ARG A 143 -26.08 -10.30 17.29
N THR A 144 -26.93 -11.05 17.98
CA THR A 144 -26.96 -11.16 19.45
C THR A 144 -26.21 -12.39 19.98
N ASN A 145 -26.07 -13.45 19.18
CA ASN A 145 -25.33 -14.65 19.59
C ASN A 145 -23.82 -14.35 19.70
N PRO A 146 -23.21 -14.55 20.89
CA PRO A 146 -21.83 -14.17 21.13
C PRO A 146 -20.82 -15.01 20.33
N TRP A 147 -21.14 -16.26 20.03
CA TRP A 147 -20.29 -17.13 19.20
C TRP A 147 -20.30 -16.71 17.74
N ILE A 148 -21.45 -16.33 17.19
CA ILE A 148 -21.56 -15.85 15.81
C ILE A 148 -20.84 -14.50 15.66
N ARG A 149 -20.98 -13.60 16.65
CA ARG A 149 -20.24 -12.34 16.66
C ARG A 149 -18.73 -12.55 16.67
N ALA A 150 -18.25 -13.52 17.44
CA ALA A 150 -16.85 -13.85 17.60
C ALA A 150 -16.26 -14.55 16.36
N LEU A 151 -16.87 -15.66 15.94
CA LEU A 151 -16.31 -16.55 14.92
C LEU A 151 -16.67 -16.16 13.49
N VAL A 152 -17.68 -15.30 13.31
CA VAL A 152 -18.20 -14.97 11.97
C VAL A 152 -18.19 -13.45 11.73
N LEU A 153 -18.93 -12.67 12.53
CA LEU A 153 -19.11 -11.25 12.22
C LEU A 153 -17.83 -10.43 12.36
N PHE A 154 -17.02 -10.68 13.39
CA PHE A 154 -15.74 -10.00 13.55
C PHE A 154 -14.77 -10.36 12.41
N PRO A 155 -14.49 -11.65 12.09
CA PRO A 155 -13.68 -12.01 10.93
C PRO A 155 -14.21 -11.44 9.61
N LEU A 156 -15.53 -11.49 9.36
CA LEU A 156 -16.13 -10.92 8.15
C LEU A 156 -15.94 -9.40 8.06
N ALA A 157 -16.00 -8.69 9.19
CA ALA A 157 -15.71 -7.26 9.21
C ALA A 157 -14.24 -6.98 8.85
N VAL A 158 -13.31 -7.78 9.37
CA VAL A 158 -11.87 -7.67 9.05
C VAL A 158 -11.61 -7.98 7.58
N ILE A 159 -12.25 -9.02 7.03
CA ILE A 159 -12.18 -9.36 5.60
C ILE A 159 -12.76 -8.21 4.76
N GLY A 160 -13.91 -7.67 5.13
CA GLY A 160 -14.53 -6.53 4.45
C GLY A 160 -13.63 -5.28 4.44
N VAL A 161 -12.92 -5.02 5.54
CA VAL A 161 -11.90 -3.96 5.59
C VAL A 161 -10.74 -4.28 4.64
N GLY A 162 -10.26 -5.53 4.60
CA GLY A 162 -9.22 -5.96 3.65
C GLY A 162 -9.61 -5.73 2.20
N LEU A 163 -10.82 -6.13 1.81
CA LEU A 163 -11.35 -5.87 0.48
C LEU A 163 -11.45 -4.37 0.19
N LEU A 164 -11.94 -3.58 1.13
CA LEU A 164 -12.03 -2.13 0.97
C LEU A 164 -10.66 -1.47 0.81
N THR A 165 -9.67 -1.90 1.60
CA THR A 165 -8.30 -1.39 1.47
C THR A 165 -7.67 -1.78 0.15
N SER A 166 -7.95 -2.99 -0.35
CA SER A 166 -7.44 -3.50 -1.63
C SER A 166 -8.04 -2.76 -2.82
N VAL A 167 -9.35 -2.51 -2.83
CA VAL A 167 -10.05 -1.76 -3.89
C VAL A 167 -9.58 -0.32 -3.99
N PHE A 168 -9.22 0.32 -2.87
CA PHE A 168 -8.76 1.70 -2.88
C PHE A 168 -7.25 1.82 -2.66
N ALA A 169 -6.51 0.74 -2.91
CA ALA A 169 -5.06 0.69 -2.85
C ALA A 169 -4.48 1.41 -4.08
N LEU A 170 -3.47 2.27 -3.88
CA LEU A 170 -2.76 2.90 -4.99
C LEU A 170 -1.62 1.99 -5.48
N GLY A 171 -1.74 1.49 -6.72
CA GLY A 171 -0.75 0.61 -7.35
C GLY A 171 -0.82 -0.85 -6.91
N PRO A 172 0.11 -1.71 -7.39
CA PRO A 172 0.08 -3.16 -7.22
C PRO A 172 0.46 -3.61 -5.81
N ILE A 173 -0.43 -3.33 -4.86
CA ILE A 173 -0.24 -3.58 -3.45
C ILE A 173 -0.54 -5.05 -3.12
N ILE A 174 0.23 -5.58 -2.17
CA ILE A 174 0.06 -6.88 -1.54
C ILE A 174 0.36 -6.71 -0.05
N GLY A 175 -0.44 -7.33 0.82
CA GLY A 175 -0.19 -7.32 2.26
C GLY A 175 -1.40 -7.00 3.12
N PHE A 176 -1.41 -7.59 4.31
CA PHE A 176 -2.42 -7.37 5.35
C PHE A 176 -2.20 -6.09 6.17
N SER A 177 -1.15 -5.31 5.89
CA SER A 177 -0.76 -4.16 6.70
C SER A 177 -1.84 -3.08 6.76
N GLY A 178 -2.55 -2.78 5.67
CA GLY A 178 -3.68 -1.84 5.69
C GLY A 178 -4.75 -2.24 6.71
N VAL A 179 -5.06 -3.54 6.80
CA VAL A 179 -6.00 -4.08 7.78
C VAL A 179 -5.45 -3.98 9.20
N VAL A 180 -4.16 -4.24 9.40
CA VAL A 180 -3.49 -4.04 10.69
C VAL A 180 -3.61 -2.59 11.16
N PHE A 181 -3.38 -1.62 10.28
CA PHE A 181 -3.55 -0.19 10.60
C PHE A 181 -5.01 0.14 10.93
N ALA A 182 -5.99 -0.45 10.25
CA ALA A 182 -7.40 -0.29 10.57
C ALA A 182 -7.75 -0.86 11.96
N ILE A 183 -7.25 -2.07 12.26
CA ILE A 183 -7.41 -2.71 13.58
C ILE A 183 -6.80 -1.83 14.68
N ILE A 184 -5.59 -1.31 14.47
CA ILE A 184 -4.91 -0.43 15.41
C ILE A 184 -5.70 0.86 15.61
N ALA A 185 -6.13 1.53 14.53
CA ALA A 185 -6.89 2.77 14.64
C ALA A 185 -8.21 2.56 15.38
N PHE A 186 -8.94 1.49 15.05
CA PHE A 186 -10.16 1.10 15.75
C PHE A 186 -9.90 0.89 17.25
N ALA A 187 -8.82 0.17 17.59
CA ALA A 187 -8.43 -0.06 18.97
C ALA A 187 -7.99 1.24 19.69
N ILE A 188 -7.26 2.14 19.02
CA ILE A 188 -6.85 3.44 19.58
C ILE A 188 -8.06 4.28 19.98
N VAL A 189 -9.14 4.28 19.17
CA VAL A 189 -10.37 5.03 19.48
C VAL A 189 -10.95 4.62 20.84
N HIS A 190 -10.86 3.33 21.18
CA HIS A 190 -11.45 2.78 22.40
C HIS A 190 -10.48 2.66 23.59
N TYR A 191 -9.22 2.31 23.33
CA TYR A 191 -8.19 2.04 24.34
C TYR A 191 -6.82 2.63 23.96
N PRO A 192 -6.68 3.97 23.88
CA PRO A 192 -5.55 4.61 23.21
C PRO A 192 -4.16 4.17 23.73
N ILE A 193 -3.97 4.20 25.06
CA ILE A 193 -2.68 3.89 25.68
C ILE A 193 -2.36 2.40 25.62
N ALA A 194 -3.34 1.54 25.87
CA ALA A 194 -3.15 0.10 25.78
C ALA A 194 -2.76 -0.31 24.35
N THR A 195 -3.45 0.24 23.35
CA THR A 195 -3.12 0.00 21.94
C THR A 195 -1.76 0.56 21.56
N LEU A 196 -1.37 1.74 22.05
CA LEU A 196 -0.04 2.31 21.80
C LEU A 196 1.08 1.39 22.34
N ILE A 197 0.96 0.97 23.60
CA ILE A 197 1.93 0.07 24.26
C ILE A 197 1.99 -1.27 23.52
N ALA A 198 0.84 -1.79 23.12
CA ALA A 198 0.74 -3.03 22.35
C ALA A 198 1.44 -2.88 20.98
N ALA A 199 0.95 -1.98 20.14
CA ALA A 199 1.37 -1.84 18.74
C ALA A 199 2.83 -1.38 18.56
N ILE A 200 3.42 -0.68 19.53
CA ILE A 200 4.82 -0.24 19.46
C ILE A 200 5.71 -1.13 20.33
N GLY A 201 5.36 -1.27 21.61
CA GLY A 201 6.19 -1.98 22.59
C GLY A 201 6.13 -3.49 22.40
N LEU A 202 4.94 -4.07 22.61
CA LEU A 202 4.79 -5.53 22.63
C LEU A 202 5.11 -6.16 21.28
N GLN A 203 4.70 -5.54 20.17
CA GLN A 203 5.05 -6.04 18.83
C GLN A 203 6.57 -6.10 18.61
N SER A 204 7.30 -5.05 19.01
CA SER A 204 8.76 -5.01 18.87
C SER A 204 9.44 -6.09 19.73
N VAL A 205 8.95 -6.32 20.94
CA VAL A 205 9.42 -7.39 21.82
C VAL A 205 9.19 -8.77 21.20
N LEU A 206 7.99 -9.04 20.66
CA LEU A 206 7.67 -10.32 20.02
C LEU A 206 8.56 -10.59 18.81
N LEU A 207 8.74 -9.59 17.94
CA LEU A 207 9.61 -9.73 16.76
C LEU A 207 11.07 -9.92 17.15
N THR A 208 11.54 -9.26 18.21
CA THR A 208 12.91 -9.44 18.73
C THR A 208 13.11 -10.86 19.26
N ILE A 209 12.17 -11.37 20.06
CA ILE A 209 12.21 -12.75 20.56
C ILE A 209 12.17 -13.74 19.39
N TYR A 210 11.29 -13.53 18.42
CA TYR A 210 11.20 -14.37 17.22
C TYR A 210 12.52 -14.43 16.45
N ARG A 211 13.12 -13.26 16.17
CA ARG A 211 14.41 -13.17 15.48
C ARG A 211 15.54 -13.80 16.29
N ALA A 212 15.56 -13.61 17.61
CA ALA A 212 16.56 -14.21 18.49
C ALA A 212 16.42 -15.74 18.61
N ILE A 213 15.21 -16.29 18.50
CA ILE A 213 15.01 -17.74 18.45
C ILE A 213 15.50 -18.31 17.11
N ARG A 214 15.21 -17.64 15.99
CA ARG A 214 15.66 -18.04 14.64
C ARG A 214 17.17 -17.94 14.49
N ASN A 215 17.73 -16.79 14.85
CA ASN A 215 19.12 -16.41 14.65
C ASN A 215 19.67 -15.86 15.99
N PRO A 216 20.03 -16.75 16.94
CA PRO A 216 20.49 -16.34 18.27
C PRO A 216 21.84 -15.62 18.22
N VAL A 217 22.65 -15.90 17.20
CA VAL A 217 23.88 -15.17 16.88
C VAL A 217 23.73 -14.69 15.45
N TYR A 218 23.60 -13.37 15.27
CA TYR A 218 23.51 -12.73 13.97
C TYR A 218 24.88 -12.15 13.62
N VAL A 219 25.50 -12.69 12.58
CA VAL A 219 26.76 -12.19 12.03
C VAL A 219 26.41 -11.41 10.79
N HIS A 220 26.85 -10.15 10.73
CA HIS A 220 26.72 -9.30 9.55
C HIS A 220 28.13 -8.99 9.06
N VAL A 221 28.41 -9.32 7.80
CA VAL A 221 29.65 -8.93 7.13
C VAL A 221 29.34 -7.69 6.29
N VAL A 222 30.32 -6.83 6.06
CA VAL A 222 30.15 -5.69 5.15
C VAL A 222 30.25 -6.24 3.73
N GLU A 223 29.13 -6.23 3.02
CA GLU A 223 29.01 -6.68 1.64
C GLU A 223 28.44 -5.53 0.82
N GLN A 224 28.76 -5.49 -0.47
CA GLN A 224 28.10 -4.57 -1.39
C GLN A 224 26.62 -5.00 -1.50
N SER A 225 25.74 -4.08 -1.86
CA SER A 225 24.32 -4.38 -2.03
C SER A 225 23.84 -3.75 -3.31
N PRO A 226 22.90 -4.39 -4.02
CA PRO A 226 22.38 -3.82 -5.25
C PRO A 226 21.72 -2.47 -4.96
N PRO A 227 21.73 -1.53 -5.94
CA PRO A 227 20.97 -0.30 -5.84
C PRO A 227 19.51 -0.62 -5.50
N THR A 228 19.01 -0.07 -4.40
CA THR A 228 17.63 -0.27 -3.95
C THR A 228 17.00 1.06 -3.61
N ALA A 229 15.70 1.18 -3.86
CA ALA A 229 14.95 2.35 -3.45
C ALA A 229 15.11 2.57 -1.94
N PRO A 230 15.19 3.84 -1.47
CA PRO A 230 15.28 4.12 -0.05
C PRO A 230 14.15 3.42 0.72
N GLY A 231 14.43 2.88 1.90
CA GLY A 231 13.45 2.08 2.65
C GLY A 231 12.13 2.79 3.01
N TRP A 232 12.06 4.12 2.88
CA TRP A 232 10.83 4.90 3.02
C TRP A 232 10.02 5.03 1.72
N ALA A 233 10.64 4.84 0.55
CA ALA A 233 9.99 4.86 -0.76
C ALA A 233 9.23 3.55 -1.03
N GLY A 234 9.75 2.41 -0.57
CA GLY A 234 9.09 1.10 -0.71
C GLY A 234 7.87 0.88 0.18
N ILE A 235 7.44 1.86 0.98
CA ILE A 235 6.34 1.72 1.93
C ILE A 235 5.04 2.23 1.31
N ALA A 236 3.99 1.42 1.31
CA ALA A 236 2.65 1.81 0.90
C ALA A 236 1.98 2.77 1.93
N ILE A 237 2.49 3.99 2.05
CA ILE A 237 2.01 5.00 3.01
C ILE A 237 0.52 5.29 2.79
N GLN A 238 0.08 5.38 1.53
CA GLN A 238 -1.33 5.56 1.19
C GLN A 238 -2.20 4.41 1.71
N GLY A 239 -1.80 3.15 1.47
CA GLY A 239 -2.56 1.97 1.93
C GLY A 239 -2.64 1.87 3.46
N HIS A 240 -1.54 2.20 4.15
CA HIS A 240 -1.52 2.28 5.62
C HIS A 240 -2.44 3.39 6.15
N ALA A 241 -2.37 4.58 5.55
CA ALA A 241 -3.23 5.71 5.93
C ALA A 241 -4.71 5.39 5.67
N LEU A 242 -5.04 4.85 4.50
CA LEU A 242 -6.40 4.43 4.15
C LEU A 242 -6.96 3.46 5.19
N GLY A 243 -6.21 2.40 5.51
CA GLY A 243 -6.57 1.45 6.55
C GLY A 243 -6.80 2.13 7.90
N PHE A 244 -5.87 2.98 8.33
CA PHE A 244 -5.99 3.74 9.58
C PHE A 244 -7.27 4.58 9.63
N PHE A 245 -7.59 5.32 8.57
CA PHE A 245 -8.80 6.15 8.53
C PHE A 245 -10.09 5.33 8.47
N ILE A 246 -10.12 4.20 7.76
CA ILE A 246 -11.25 3.25 7.79
C ILE A 246 -11.49 2.76 9.23
N GLY A 247 -10.43 2.29 9.89
CA GLY A 247 -10.49 1.82 11.28
C GLY A 247 -10.94 2.92 12.25
N LEU A 248 -10.46 4.14 12.05
CA LEU A 248 -10.83 5.32 12.83
C LEU A 248 -12.34 5.63 12.70
N VAL A 249 -12.86 5.63 11.48
CA VAL A 249 -14.30 5.89 11.22
C VAL A 249 -15.15 4.78 11.83
N LEU A 250 -14.78 3.51 11.64
CA LEU A 250 -15.50 2.38 12.24
C LEU A 250 -15.47 2.44 13.77
N GLY A 251 -14.32 2.78 14.36
CA GLY A 251 -14.17 2.96 15.81
C GLY A 251 -15.03 4.11 16.33
N ALA A 252 -15.03 5.25 15.62
CA ALA A 252 -15.87 6.40 15.95
C ALA A 252 -17.36 6.06 15.92
N VAL A 253 -17.82 5.31 14.90
CA VAL A 253 -19.21 4.86 14.79
C VAL A 253 -19.61 3.96 15.96
N VAL A 254 -18.75 3.01 16.35
CA VAL A 254 -19.00 2.13 17.52
C VAL A 254 -18.98 2.92 18.83
N LEU A 255 -18.11 3.91 18.95
CA LEU A 255 -18.01 4.77 20.12
C LEU A 255 -19.25 5.67 20.27
N GLU A 256 -19.72 6.26 19.17
CA GLU A 256 -20.92 7.10 19.10
C GLU A 256 -22.16 6.31 19.49
N ARG A 257 -22.35 5.09 18.94
CA ARG A 257 -23.47 4.21 19.30
C ARG A 257 -23.53 3.84 20.78
N ARG A 258 -22.43 4.00 21.50
CA ARG A 258 -22.32 3.65 22.92
C ARG A 258 -22.35 4.87 23.84
N ASP A 259 -22.55 6.07 23.30
CA ASP A 259 -22.53 7.34 24.03
C ASP A 259 -21.30 7.50 24.93
N ARG A 260 -20.13 7.04 24.47
CA ARG A 260 -18.86 7.15 25.19
C ARG A 260 -17.98 8.20 24.54
N ARG A 261 -17.09 8.79 25.35
CA ARG A 261 -16.07 9.73 24.88
C ARG A 261 -14.70 9.28 25.35
N PRO A 262 -13.68 9.30 24.49
CA PRO A 262 -12.34 8.93 24.89
C PRO A 262 -11.65 10.14 25.53
N ASN A 263 -10.59 9.89 26.30
CA ASN A 263 -9.75 10.97 26.81
C ASN A 263 -8.95 11.59 25.64
N ALA A 264 -9.15 12.88 25.40
CA ALA A 264 -8.54 13.61 24.28
C ALA A 264 -7.01 13.55 24.30
N LEU A 265 -6.38 13.68 25.46
CA LEU A 265 -4.92 13.64 25.58
C LEU A 265 -4.38 12.25 25.23
N HIS A 266 -5.02 11.19 25.72
CA HIS A 266 -4.61 9.82 25.42
C HIS A 266 -4.75 9.49 23.94
N VAL A 267 -5.85 9.91 23.30
CA VAL A 267 -6.05 9.74 21.85
C VAL A 267 -5.00 10.50 21.06
N TRP A 268 -4.78 11.77 21.39
CA TRP A 268 -3.81 12.60 20.68
C TRP A 268 -2.39 12.03 20.78
N ILE A 269 -1.94 11.65 21.99
CA ILE A 269 -0.63 11.01 22.21
C ILE A 269 -0.55 9.70 21.43
N ALA A 270 -1.57 8.83 21.53
CA ALA A 270 -1.56 7.54 20.87
C ALA A 270 -1.47 7.67 19.35
N ILE A 271 -2.26 8.55 18.74
CA ILE A 271 -2.24 8.78 17.29
C ILE A 271 -0.90 9.38 16.86
N LEU A 272 -0.44 10.42 17.55
CA LEU A 272 0.79 11.12 17.18
C LEU A 272 2.00 10.18 17.29
N VAL A 273 2.21 9.54 18.44
CA VAL A 273 3.35 8.64 18.66
C VAL A 273 3.29 7.45 17.71
N PHE A 274 2.10 6.86 17.50
CA PHE A 274 1.92 5.78 16.54
C PHE A 274 2.29 6.20 15.11
N ALA A 275 1.73 7.31 14.61
CA ALA A 275 1.98 7.80 13.26
C ALA A 275 3.45 8.12 13.01
N PHE A 276 4.14 8.74 13.98
CA PHE A 276 5.57 9.02 13.89
C PHE A 276 6.42 7.74 13.93
N SER A 277 6.08 6.79 14.81
CA SER A 277 6.79 5.50 14.91
C SER A 277 6.67 4.65 13.65
N ARG A 278 5.59 4.84 12.88
CA ARG A 278 5.32 4.12 11.62
C ARG A 278 5.70 4.90 10.36
N GLY A 279 6.39 6.03 10.51
CA GLY A 279 6.88 6.78 9.36
C GLY A 279 5.78 7.43 8.51
N LEU A 280 4.56 7.64 9.02
CA LEU A 280 3.47 8.24 8.23
C LEU A 280 3.74 9.69 7.78
N TRP A 281 4.79 10.31 8.30
CA TRP A 281 5.29 11.62 7.88
C TRP A 281 6.19 11.56 6.64
N GLN A 282 6.59 10.37 6.18
CA GLN A 282 7.57 10.16 5.11
C GLN A 282 6.97 10.38 3.72
N ILE A 283 6.32 11.53 3.50
CA ILE A 283 5.75 11.90 2.20
C ILE A 283 6.90 12.15 1.22
N TYR A 284 6.89 11.46 0.08
CA TYR A 284 7.96 11.54 -0.91
C TYR A 284 7.44 11.68 -2.35
N TRP A 285 8.35 12.01 -3.26
CA TRP A 285 8.11 12.07 -4.71
C TRP A 285 9.36 11.60 -5.48
N TYR A 286 9.18 11.24 -6.74
CA TYR A 286 10.25 10.84 -7.66
C TYR A 286 10.91 12.09 -8.29
N GLY A 287 12.23 12.13 -8.32
CA GLY A 287 13.00 13.19 -8.99
C GLY A 287 13.70 12.66 -10.25
N GLU A 288 14.44 13.53 -10.93
CA GLU A 288 15.23 13.17 -12.12
C GLU A 288 16.32 12.13 -11.80
N GLY A 289 16.65 11.28 -12.78
CA GLY A 289 17.76 10.33 -12.69
C GLY A 289 17.64 9.30 -11.57
N ASN A 290 16.45 8.69 -11.39
CA ASN A 290 16.17 7.70 -10.35
C ASN A 290 16.40 8.21 -8.90
N SER A 291 16.22 9.52 -8.68
CA SER A 291 16.33 10.15 -7.36
C SER A 291 14.99 10.18 -6.62
N PHE A 292 15.02 10.21 -5.29
CA PHE A 292 13.82 10.28 -4.46
C PHE A 292 13.87 11.50 -3.53
N ILE A 293 12.80 12.31 -3.52
CA ILE A 293 12.70 13.55 -2.75
C ILE A 293 11.79 13.31 -1.54
N LEU A 294 12.30 13.52 -0.32
CA LEU A 294 11.55 13.33 0.93
C LEU A 294 11.10 14.66 1.56
N PHE A 295 9.79 14.90 1.62
CA PHE A 295 9.16 16.10 2.20
C PHE A 295 8.96 15.99 3.72
N ARG A 296 10.07 15.87 4.46
CA ARG A 296 10.07 15.65 5.92
C ARG A 296 9.30 16.71 6.72
N GLY A 297 9.57 17.99 6.46
CA GLY A 297 8.92 19.11 7.17
C GLY A 297 7.41 19.14 6.98
N PRO A 298 6.91 19.20 5.73
CA PRO A 298 5.49 19.14 5.42
C PRO A 298 4.80 17.91 6.01
N GLY A 299 5.41 16.72 5.91
CA GLY A 299 4.86 15.50 6.47
C GLY A 299 4.65 15.55 7.99
N VAL A 300 5.60 16.10 8.75
CA VAL A 300 5.47 16.29 10.21
C VAL A 300 4.31 17.23 10.55
N VAL A 301 4.16 18.32 9.81
CA VAL A 301 3.04 19.27 10.00
C VAL A 301 1.71 18.58 9.73
N ILE A 302 1.58 17.88 8.60
CA ILE A 302 0.37 17.17 8.21
C ILE A 302 -0.04 16.15 9.27
N VAL A 303 0.87 15.28 9.72
CA VAL A 303 0.59 14.26 10.74
C VAL A 303 0.15 14.92 12.06
N THR A 304 0.81 16.00 12.48
CA THR A 304 0.48 16.70 13.72
C THR A 304 -0.90 17.35 13.66
N VAL A 305 -1.23 18.01 12.54
CA VAL A 305 -2.53 18.63 12.31
C VAL A 305 -3.63 17.58 12.24
N LEU A 306 -3.41 16.48 11.52
CA LEU A 306 -4.38 15.39 11.42
C LEU A 306 -4.62 14.74 12.79
N ALA A 307 -3.58 14.49 13.60
CA ALA A 307 -3.73 13.97 14.95
C ALA A 307 -4.62 14.88 15.82
N LEU A 308 -4.47 16.20 15.70
CA LEU A 308 -5.32 17.17 16.38
C LEU A 308 -6.76 17.13 15.86
N VAL A 309 -6.97 17.16 14.54
CA VAL A 309 -8.29 17.09 13.91
C VAL A 309 -9.03 15.82 14.34
N ILE A 310 -8.36 14.67 14.29
CA ILE A 310 -8.94 13.39 14.71
C ILE A 310 -9.31 13.43 16.20
N THR A 311 -8.45 13.99 17.05
CA THR A 311 -8.75 14.14 18.48
C THR A 311 -9.99 15.00 18.71
N VAL A 312 -10.13 16.10 17.96
CA VAL A 312 -11.33 16.96 18.03
C VAL A 312 -12.57 16.22 17.51
N ALA A 313 -12.44 15.40 16.46
CA ALA A 313 -13.54 14.60 15.94
C ALA A 313 -14.05 13.57 16.97
N LEU A 314 -13.13 12.94 17.72
CA LEU A 314 -13.47 11.89 18.68
C LEU A 314 -13.90 12.42 20.07
N ALA A 315 -13.22 13.45 20.58
CA ALA A 315 -13.38 13.93 21.96
C ALA A 315 -13.85 15.39 22.06
N GLY A 316 -14.07 16.08 20.93
CA GLY A 316 -14.47 17.48 20.89
C GLY A 316 -15.84 17.76 21.49
N SER A 317 -16.08 19.04 21.81
CA SER A 317 -17.37 19.52 22.34
C SER A 317 -18.37 19.79 21.21
N ASP A 318 -19.66 19.59 21.49
CA ASP A 318 -20.78 19.92 20.58
C ASP A 318 -21.09 21.43 20.51
N LYS A 319 -20.12 22.27 20.87
CA LYS A 319 -20.24 23.73 20.76
C LYS A 319 -20.15 24.13 19.28
N PRO A 320 -20.96 25.10 18.83
CA PRO A 320 -20.90 25.59 17.46
C PRO A 320 -19.52 26.15 17.11
N VAL A 321 -19.07 25.90 15.87
CA VAL A 321 -17.75 26.34 15.37
C VAL A 321 -17.64 27.87 15.40
N VAL A 322 -18.69 28.55 14.95
CA VAL A 322 -18.76 30.02 14.95
C VAL A 322 -19.31 30.49 16.31
N PRO A 323 -18.60 31.36 17.05
CA PRO A 323 -19.13 31.97 18.25
C PRO A 323 -20.46 32.68 17.92
N ARG A 324 -21.51 32.47 18.74
CA ARG A 324 -22.85 33.07 18.57
C ARG A 324 -22.86 34.60 18.41
N ARG A 325 -21.76 35.29 18.75
CA ARG A 325 -21.58 36.74 18.53
C ARG A 325 -21.24 37.07 17.07
N VAL A 326 -20.39 36.27 16.43
CA VAL A 326 -19.98 36.45 15.03
C VAL A 326 -21.11 36.01 14.09
N GLY A 327 -21.80 34.90 14.40
CA GLY A 327 -22.97 34.47 13.62
C GLY A 327 -24.10 35.51 13.60
N ARG A 328 -24.34 36.20 14.73
CA ARG A 328 -25.30 37.33 14.80
C ARG A 328 -24.84 38.57 14.03
N PHE A 329 -23.54 38.80 13.94
CA PHE A 329 -22.98 39.93 13.18
C PHE A 329 -23.12 39.70 11.67
N VAL A 330 -22.79 38.50 11.19
CA VAL A 330 -22.95 38.11 9.78
C VAL A 330 -24.43 38.05 9.37
N ALA A 331 -25.31 37.54 10.24
CA ALA A 331 -26.75 37.57 10.00
C ALA A 331 -27.33 39.00 9.94
N ARG A 332 -26.79 39.93 10.74
CA ARG A 332 -27.16 41.37 10.65
C ARG A 332 -26.72 42.01 9.33
N LEU A 333 -25.55 41.63 8.79
CA LEU A 333 -25.08 42.12 7.50
C LEU A 333 -25.96 41.58 6.35
N ARG A 334 -26.32 40.30 6.36
CA ARG A 334 -27.26 39.72 5.38
C ARG A 334 -28.68 40.28 5.48
N GLY A 335 -29.21 40.46 6.69
CA GLY A 335 -30.53 41.04 6.91
C GLY A 335 -30.65 42.53 6.55
N GLN A 336 -29.52 43.21 6.31
CA GLN A 336 -29.48 44.60 5.85
C GLN A 336 -29.58 44.70 4.31
N ASP A 337 -29.16 43.67 3.57
CA ASP A 337 -29.37 43.58 2.11
C ASP A 337 -30.81 43.18 1.75
N ASP A 338 -31.43 42.28 2.52
CA ASP A 338 -32.83 41.87 2.28
C ASP A 338 -33.88 42.96 2.60
N ARG A 339 -33.52 43.98 3.37
CA ARG A 339 -34.41 45.14 3.59
C ARG A 339 -34.48 46.08 2.38
N ARG A 340 -33.55 45.96 1.42
CA ARG A 340 -33.55 46.75 0.18
C ARG A 340 -34.34 46.09 -0.95
N SER A 341 -34.60 44.78 -0.86
CA SER A 341 -35.47 44.04 -1.78
C SER A 341 -36.90 43.91 -1.22
N LYS A 342 -37.56 45.04 -0.91
CA LYS A 342 -39.02 45.02 -0.76
C LYS A 342 -39.61 44.53 -2.09
N SER A 343 -40.09 43.29 -2.06
CA SER A 343 -40.68 42.53 -3.16
C SER A 343 -41.53 43.40 -4.07
N LEU A 344 -41.22 43.39 -5.37
CA LEU A 344 -41.95 44.08 -6.45
C LEU A 344 -43.44 43.66 -6.55
N VAL A 345 -43.86 42.70 -5.73
CA VAL A 345 -45.20 42.09 -5.73
C VAL A 345 -46.07 42.57 -4.57
N ASP A 346 -45.49 43.08 -3.48
CA ASP A 346 -46.27 43.50 -2.30
C ASP A 346 -47.07 44.78 -2.56
N ARG A 347 -46.50 45.72 -3.32
CA ARG A 347 -47.08 47.04 -3.58
C ARG A 347 -48.33 46.98 -4.48
N PRO A 348 -48.37 46.19 -5.57
CA PRO A 348 -49.59 45.99 -6.36
C PRO A 348 -50.70 45.23 -5.62
N LEU A 349 -50.35 44.29 -4.73
CA LEU A 349 -51.32 43.51 -3.93
C LEU A 349 -51.99 44.35 -2.82
N GLU A 350 -51.26 45.30 -2.22
CA GLU A 350 -51.81 46.25 -1.25
C GLU A 350 -52.81 47.22 -1.93
N ILE A 351 -52.50 47.65 -3.16
CA ILE A 351 -53.40 48.47 -3.99
C ILE A 351 -54.64 47.67 -4.43
N ALA A 352 -54.50 46.38 -4.75
CA ALA A 352 -55.61 45.50 -5.10
C ALA A 352 -56.55 45.20 -3.92
N ALA A 353 -56.01 45.15 -2.69
CA ALA A 353 -56.80 44.97 -1.46
C ALA A 353 -57.56 46.24 -1.05
N GLY A 354 -57.03 47.43 -1.38
CA GLY A 354 -57.67 48.72 -1.09
C GLY A 354 -58.79 49.15 -2.08
N ALA A 355 -58.96 48.43 -3.20
CA ALA A 355 -59.86 48.84 -4.29
C ALA A 355 -61.30 48.30 -4.19
N TRP A 356 -61.69 47.64 -3.09
CA TRP A 356 -63.00 47.00 -2.95
C TRP A 356 -63.95 47.87 -2.10
N PRO A 357 -65.10 48.34 -2.63
CA PRO A 357 -66.04 49.14 -1.84
C PRO A 357 -66.78 48.25 -0.85
N HIS A 358 -66.76 48.60 0.44
CA HIS A 358 -67.66 48.04 1.43
C HIS A 358 -69.11 48.47 1.12
N SER A 359 -69.89 47.56 0.53
CA SER A 359 -71.34 47.70 0.44
C SER A 359 -71.99 46.83 1.52
N ALA A 360 -72.69 47.49 2.43
CA ALA A 360 -73.55 46.86 3.42
C ALA A 360 -74.84 46.40 2.74
N ASP A 361 -75.00 45.10 2.51
CA ASP A 361 -76.24 44.35 2.82
C ASP A 361 -76.17 42.89 2.37
N GLY A 362 -76.80 42.02 3.16
CA GLY A 362 -77.49 40.79 2.74
C GLY A 362 -76.77 39.73 1.89
N GLY A 363 -76.25 38.70 2.56
CA GLY A 363 -76.30 37.29 2.12
C GLY A 363 -75.65 36.91 0.77
N GLY A 364 -74.41 36.42 0.79
CA GLY A 364 -73.84 35.70 -0.35
C GLY A 364 -72.32 35.52 -0.36
N THR A 365 -71.86 34.33 0.07
CA THR A 365 -70.54 33.71 -0.18
C THR A 365 -69.27 34.58 -0.13
N ASP A 366 -68.57 34.54 1.02
CA ASP A 366 -67.16 34.95 1.21
C ASP A 366 -66.16 34.18 0.32
N ARG A 367 -66.07 34.53 -0.96
CA ARG A 367 -65.11 33.93 -1.91
C ARG A 367 -63.97 34.85 -2.33
N GLY A 368 -64.05 36.15 -2.05
CA GLY A 368 -63.08 37.16 -2.46
C GLY A 368 -61.80 37.22 -1.61
N PRO A 369 -61.86 37.47 -0.28
CA PRO A 369 -60.67 37.66 0.54
C PRO A 369 -59.80 36.40 0.63
N ARG A 370 -60.43 35.23 0.68
CA ARG A 370 -59.73 33.92 0.72
C ARG A 370 -58.95 33.57 -0.54
N ARG A 371 -59.31 34.14 -1.71
CA ARG A 371 -58.55 33.92 -2.95
C ARG A 371 -57.30 34.79 -3.00
N LEU A 372 -57.36 36.03 -2.51
CA LEU A 372 -56.18 36.91 -2.41
C LEU A 372 -55.19 36.38 -1.36
N GLU A 373 -55.69 35.86 -0.23
CA GLU A 373 -54.87 35.16 0.78
C GLU A 373 -54.13 33.97 0.17
N ARG A 374 -54.84 33.12 -0.59
CA ARG A 374 -54.28 31.93 -1.24
C ARG A 374 -53.30 32.28 -2.37
N ILE A 375 -53.53 33.37 -3.09
CA ILE A 375 -52.58 33.89 -4.11
C ILE A 375 -51.34 34.50 -3.42
N ARG A 376 -51.48 35.14 -2.26
CA ARG A 376 -50.34 35.57 -1.42
C ARG A 376 -49.53 34.39 -0.91
N GLU A 377 -50.18 33.30 -0.53
CA GLU A 377 -49.55 32.05 -0.09
C GLU A 377 -48.80 31.35 -1.25
N LEU A 378 -49.39 31.35 -2.45
CA LEU A 378 -48.82 30.73 -3.65
C LEU A 378 -47.70 31.57 -4.27
N ALA A 379 -47.83 32.90 -4.28
CA ALA A 379 -46.81 33.81 -4.81
C ALA A 379 -45.69 34.11 -3.79
N GLY A 380 -46.01 34.06 -2.49
CA GLY A 380 -45.06 34.24 -1.40
C GLY A 380 -44.27 32.99 -1.04
N GLY A 381 -44.63 31.83 -1.62
CA GLY A 381 -43.94 30.54 -1.49
C GLY A 381 -43.63 30.22 -0.04
N GLY A 382 -44.55 29.55 0.66
CA GLY A 382 -44.46 29.13 2.07
C GLY A 382 -43.04 28.94 2.61
N ARG A 383 -42.39 30.05 3.00
CA ARG A 383 -41.17 30.04 3.80
C ARG A 383 -41.63 29.89 5.23
N THR A 384 -41.80 28.65 5.65
CA THR A 384 -41.74 28.34 7.08
C THR A 384 -40.44 28.94 7.61
N HIS A 385 -40.58 29.72 8.70
CA HIS A 385 -39.55 30.56 9.30
C HIS A 385 -38.33 29.79 9.88
N ASP A 386 -38.16 28.52 9.52
CA ASP A 386 -37.09 27.63 9.99
C ASP A 386 -36.00 27.38 8.93
N SER A 387 -36.17 27.90 7.72
CA SER A 387 -35.25 27.68 6.59
C SER A 387 -34.12 28.72 6.44
N ASP A 388 -34.04 29.71 7.33
CA ASP A 388 -32.99 30.76 7.29
C ASP A 388 -31.81 30.48 8.24
N ARG A 389 -31.70 29.25 8.74
CA ARG A 389 -30.52 28.79 9.50
C ARG A 389 -29.51 28.19 8.54
N SER A 390 -28.44 28.93 8.27
CA SER A 390 -27.27 28.42 7.55
C SER A 390 -26.77 27.13 8.24
N PRO A 391 -26.63 25.99 7.54
CA PRO A 391 -26.14 24.73 8.13
C PRO A 391 -24.76 24.87 8.79
N LEU A 392 -23.97 25.88 8.39
CA LEU A 392 -22.69 26.23 9.02
C LEU A 392 -22.82 26.82 10.44
N ALA A 393 -24.00 27.33 10.83
CA ALA A 393 -24.23 27.95 12.14
C ALA A 393 -24.51 26.92 13.25
N ASP A 394 -25.06 25.76 12.88
CA ASP A 394 -25.37 24.65 13.79
C ASP A 394 -24.30 23.54 13.76
N ALA A 395 -23.34 23.62 12.83
CA ALA A 395 -22.21 22.71 12.77
C ALA A 395 -21.37 22.80 14.06
N THR A 396 -21.29 21.69 14.78
CA THR A 396 -20.44 21.59 15.97
C THR A 396 -18.97 21.45 15.56
N ARG A 397 -18.05 21.85 16.46
CA ARG A 397 -16.61 21.64 16.26
C ARG A 397 -16.27 20.18 15.98
N ARG A 398 -16.95 19.28 16.68
CA ARG A 398 -16.81 17.83 16.56
C ARG A 398 -17.27 17.33 15.19
N SER A 399 -18.49 17.67 14.78
CA SER A 399 -19.06 17.27 13.48
C SER A 399 -18.23 17.80 12.32
N SER A 400 -17.73 19.03 12.44
CA SER A 400 -16.87 19.64 11.41
C SER A 400 -15.51 18.94 11.31
N ALA A 401 -14.88 18.61 12.44
CA ALA A 401 -13.64 17.84 12.46
C ALA A 401 -13.83 16.41 11.91
N PHE A 402 -14.96 15.77 12.22
CA PHE A 402 -15.30 14.47 11.66
C PHE A 402 -15.53 14.54 10.14
N LEU A 403 -16.14 15.61 9.63
CA LEU A 403 -16.25 15.85 8.19
C LEU A 403 -14.87 15.96 7.52
N VAL A 404 -13.90 16.61 8.16
CA VAL A 404 -12.51 16.67 7.66
C VAL A 404 -11.89 15.27 7.63
N VAL A 405 -12.12 14.44 8.65
CA VAL A 405 -11.66 13.04 8.66
C VAL A 405 -12.24 12.25 7.48
N LEU A 406 -13.54 12.41 7.20
CA LEU A 406 -14.20 11.77 6.05
C LEU A 406 -13.67 12.31 4.71
N LEU A 407 -13.37 13.61 4.62
CA LEU A 407 -12.79 14.21 3.42
C LEU A 407 -11.40 13.65 3.14
N VAL A 408 -10.55 13.52 4.16
CA VAL A 408 -9.21 12.91 4.03
C VAL A 408 -9.33 11.46 3.58
N LEU A 409 -10.24 10.68 4.16
CA LEU A 409 -10.53 9.32 3.73
C LEU A 409 -10.98 9.27 2.26
N ALA A 410 -11.86 10.18 1.85
CA ALA A 410 -12.34 10.26 0.47
C ALA A 410 -11.23 10.64 -0.52
N VAL A 411 -10.32 11.55 -0.14
CA VAL A 411 -9.15 11.90 -0.97
C VAL A 411 -8.23 10.69 -1.11
N LEU A 412 -7.87 10.02 0.00
CA LEU A 412 -7.01 8.84 -0.02
C LEU A 412 -7.59 7.70 -0.86
N ALA A 413 -8.91 7.50 -0.82
CA ALA A 413 -9.60 6.50 -1.63
C ALA A 413 -9.71 6.94 -3.10
N GLY A 414 -10.02 8.22 -3.34
CA GLY A 414 -10.22 8.77 -4.67
C GLY A 414 -8.96 8.76 -5.54
N THR A 415 -7.78 8.97 -4.96
CA THR A 415 -6.50 8.94 -5.70
C THR A 415 -6.19 7.59 -6.33
N ALA A 416 -6.74 6.50 -5.80
CA ALA A 416 -6.55 5.16 -6.35
C ALA A 416 -7.43 4.88 -7.58
N ILE A 417 -8.53 5.62 -7.77
CA ILE A 417 -9.53 5.32 -8.81
C ILE A 417 -8.94 5.44 -10.22
N PRO A 418 -8.26 6.54 -10.62
CA PRO A 418 -7.71 6.65 -11.97
C PRO A 418 -6.65 5.58 -12.26
N VAL A 419 -5.77 5.31 -11.29
CA VAL A 419 -4.69 4.33 -11.42
C VAL A 419 -5.23 2.92 -11.63
N ASN A 420 -6.25 2.52 -10.86
CA ASN A 420 -6.85 1.18 -10.98
C ASN A 420 -7.80 1.04 -12.19
N LEU A 421 -8.12 2.13 -12.88
CA LEU A 421 -8.87 2.12 -14.15
C LEU A 421 -7.96 2.07 -15.37
N ALA A 422 -6.63 2.15 -15.19
CA ALA A 422 -5.68 1.96 -16.28
C ALA A 422 -5.80 0.53 -16.81
N VAL A 423 -5.90 0.43 -18.14
CA VAL A 423 -5.92 -0.83 -18.87
C VAL A 423 -4.55 -1.02 -19.49
N TYR A 424 -4.01 -2.21 -19.29
CA TYR A 424 -2.83 -2.68 -20.00
C TYR A 424 -3.29 -3.32 -21.31
N GLU A 425 -2.75 -2.84 -22.43
CA GLU A 425 -2.95 -3.43 -23.75
C GLU A 425 -1.64 -4.08 -24.17
N SER A 426 -1.71 -5.35 -24.61
CA SER A 426 -0.49 -6.06 -24.99
C SER A 426 0.13 -5.45 -26.24
N THR A 427 1.40 -5.09 -26.14
CA THR A 427 2.28 -4.87 -27.29
C THR A 427 2.72 -6.23 -27.86
N GLU A 428 3.14 -6.23 -29.13
CA GLU A 428 3.61 -7.44 -29.80
C GLU A 428 4.91 -7.90 -29.11
N ALA A 429 4.79 -8.94 -28.27
CA ALA A 429 5.91 -9.46 -27.50
C ALA A 429 7.08 -9.88 -28.38
N SER A 430 8.29 -9.71 -27.86
CA SER A 430 9.51 -10.14 -28.56
C SER A 430 9.45 -11.63 -28.95
N SER A 431 10.17 -12.00 -30.02
CA SER A 431 10.24 -13.40 -30.47
C SER A 431 10.81 -14.33 -29.40
N ASP A 432 11.67 -13.78 -28.54
CA ASP A 432 12.45 -14.50 -27.53
C ASP A 432 11.80 -14.44 -26.14
N ALA A 433 10.59 -13.87 -26.04
CA ALA A 433 9.81 -13.86 -24.80
C ALA A 433 9.36 -15.26 -24.38
N ILE A 434 9.52 -15.56 -23.09
CA ILE A 434 9.00 -16.77 -22.46
C ILE A 434 7.51 -16.59 -22.17
N ARG A 435 6.68 -17.55 -22.61
CA ARG A 435 5.22 -17.51 -22.45
C ARG A 435 4.72 -18.65 -21.59
N ILE A 436 4.34 -18.34 -20.35
CA ILE A 436 3.78 -19.29 -19.40
C ILE A 436 2.29 -18.99 -19.20
N GLN A 437 1.43 -19.83 -19.78
CA GLN A 437 -0.02 -19.60 -19.84
C GLN A 437 -0.37 -18.22 -20.41
N ASP A 438 -0.71 -17.26 -19.54
CA ASP A 438 -1.11 -15.90 -19.88
C ASP A 438 -0.09 -14.84 -19.45
N TYR A 439 1.08 -15.26 -18.95
CA TYR A 439 2.21 -14.40 -18.67
C TYR A 439 3.15 -14.36 -19.87
N THR A 440 3.63 -13.16 -20.17
CA THR A 440 4.78 -12.94 -21.06
C THR A 440 5.92 -12.40 -20.21
N ILE A 441 7.10 -12.99 -20.36
CA ILE A 441 8.30 -12.63 -19.62
C ILE A 441 9.39 -12.35 -20.64
N GLU A 442 9.90 -11.12 -20.65
CA GLU A 442 10.90 -10.68 -21.61
C GLU A 442 11.89 -9.70 -20.98
N TYR A 443 13.02 -9.48 -21.64
CA TYR A 443 13.98 -8.47 -21.24
C TYR A 443 13.89 -7.27 -22.17
N GLY A 444 13.83 -6.06 -21.59
CA GLY A 444 13.78 -4.81 -22.34
C GLY A 444 14.55 -3.70 -21.63
N GLU A 445 15.07 -2.76 -22.40
CA GLU A 445 15.78 -1.58 -21.91
C GLU A 445 15.06 -0.32 -22.36
N GLU A 446 14.94 0.66 -21.47
CA GLU A 446 14.29 1.96 -21.71
C GLU A 446 12.83 1.80 -22.23
N VAL A 447 12.12 0.80 -21.70
CA VAL A 447 10.74 0.48 -22.10
C VAL A 447 9.77 1.34 -21.30
N GLU A 448 8.88 2.07 -21.98
CA GLU A 448 7.84 2.87 -21.33
C GLU A 448 6.92 2.02 -20.44
N ASN A 449 6.59 2.52 -19.26
CA ASN A 449 5.63 1.87 -18.37
C ASN A 449 4.19 1.96 -18.90
N GLU A 450 3.72 0.84 -19.45
CA GLU A 450 2.41 0.72 -20.11
C GLU A 450 1.19 0.88 -19.17
N LEU A 451 1.38 0.90 -17.83
CA LEU A 451 0.30 1.15 -16.86
C LEU A 451 0.18 2.62 -16.41
N VAL A 452 1.15 3.48 -16.72
CA VAL A 452 1.21 4.86 -16.21
C VAL A 452 1.08 5.91 -17.32
N SER A 453 1.40 5.55 -18.56
CA SER A 453 1.38 6.44 -19.74
C SER A 453 -0.01 6.99 -20.13
N GLY A 454 -1.11 6.48 -19.55
CA GLY A 454 -2.48 6.90 -19.88
C GLY A 454 -3.18 7.84 -18.88
N ILE A 455 -2.55 8.21 -17.76
CA ILE A 455 -3.26 8.87 -16.63
C ILE A 455 -3.33 10.41 -16.81
N GLY A 456 -2.83 10.98 -17.90
CA GLY A 456 -2.93 12.42 -18.19
C GLY A 456 -2.20 13.28 -17.14
N ILE A 457 -1.13 12.74 -16.56
CA ILE A 457 -0.19 13.45 -15.67
C ILE A 457 0.93 14.10 -16.50
N ASP A 458 0.94 13.89 -17.81
CA ASP A 458 1.84 14.45 -18.83
C ASP A 458 1.93 15.98 -18.78
N ALA A 459 0.91 16.65 -18.21
CA ALA A 459 0.90 18.10 -18.02
C ALA A 459 1.74 18.59 -16.82
N VAL A 460 2.32 17.68 -16.01
CA VAL A 460 3.01 18.01 -14.74
C VAL A 460 4.40 17.37 -14.61
N VAL A 461 4.78 16.38 -15.45
CA VAL A 461 5.98 15.53 -15.23
C VAL A 461 6.81 15.40 -16.52
N ASP A 462 8.14 15.34 -16.38
CA ASP A 462 9.12 15.01 -17.43
C ASP A 462 9.19 13.48 -17.57
N ASP A 463 9.04 12.94 -18.77
CA ASP A 463 8.74 11.53 -19.05
C ASP A 463 9.85 10.53 -18.64
N SER A 464 11.07 11.03 -18.36
CA SER A 464 12.27 10.22 -18.07
C SER A 464 12.23 9.39 -16.78
N GLY A 465 11.17 9.50 -15.96
CA GLY A 465 10.99 8.71 -14.73
C GLY A 465 10.12 7.47 -14.88
N LEU A 466 9.62 7.20 -16.08
CA LEU A 466 8.61 6.16 -16.36
C LEU A 466 9.14 5.00 -17.22
N GLU A 467 10.40 5.01 -17.60
CA GLU A 467 11.03 3.92 -18.35
C GLU A 467 11.55 2.82 -17.39
N ALA A 468 11.43 1.57 -17.81
CA ALA A 468 11.95 0.41 -17.12
C ALA A 468 13.03 -0.28 -17.97
N SER A 469 14.09 -0.75 -17.30
CA SER A 469 15.19 -1.47 -17.95
C SER A 469 15.49 -2.72 -17.15
N GLY A 470 15.05 -3.88 -17.62
CA GLY A 470 15.16 -5.13 -16.91
C GLY A 470 14.24 -6.23 -17.45
N VAL A 471 13.91 -7.19 -16.60
CA VAL A 471 12.98 -8.27 -16.92
C VAL A 471 11.57 -7.83 -16.63
N ILE A 472 10.75 -7.78 -17.68
CA ILE A 472 9.36 -7.36 -17.64
C ILE A 472 8.47 -8.61 -17.58
N VAL A 473 7.50 -8.58 -16.67
CA VAL A 473 6.42 -9.58 -16.59
C VAL A 473 5.11 -8.89 -16.89
N SER A 474 4.43 -9.34 -17.94
CA SER A 474 3.16 -8.78 -18.37
C SER A 474 2.07 -9.85 -18.53
N SER A 475 0.81 -9.43 -18.42
CA SER A 475 -0.35 -10.29 -18.67
C SER A 475 -1.58 -9.42 -18.95
N GLU A 476 -2.04 -9.43 -20.19
CA GLU A 476 -3.25 -8.70 -20.61
C GLU A 476 -4.49 -9.17 -19.84
N ARG A 477 -4.67 -10.48 -19.72
CA ARG A 477 -5.81 -11.08 -19.02
C ARG A 477 -5.88 -10.70 -17.54
N ARG A 478 -4.74 -10.40 -16.93
CA ARG A 478 -4.63 -10.02 -15.51
C ARG A 478 -4.37 -8.52 -15.32
N ASN A 479 -4.28 -7.77 -16.40
CA ASN A 479 -3.92 -6.35 -16.41
C ASN A 479 -2.63 -6.07 -15.62
N ILE A 480 -1.61 -6.90 -15.87
CA ILE A 480 -0.31 -6.87 -15.19
C ILE A 480 0.73 -6.34 -16.16
N TRP A 481 1.54 -5.41 -15.68
CA TRP A 481 2.82 -5.04 -16.27
C TRP A 481 3.73 -4.62 -15.12
N MET A 482 4.93 -5.19 -15.07
CA MET A 482 5.94 -4.78 -14.09
C MET A 482 7.34 -5.15 -14.53
N GLU A 483 8.29 -4.29 -14.15
CA GLU A 483 9.69 -4.66 -14.03
C GLU A 483 9.85 -5.58 -12.81
N ALA A 484 9.97 -6.89 -13.05
CA ALA A 484 10.15 -7.88 -12.00
C ALA A 484 11.58 -7.88 -11.46
N VAL A 485 12.56 -7.66 -12.34
CA VAL A 485 13.98 -7.59 -12.00
C VAL A 485 14.62 -6.44 -12.78
N THR A 486 15.20 -5.46 -12.09
CA THR A 486 15.89 -4.33 -12.73
C THR A 486 17.24 -4.75 -13.33
N SER A 487 17.66 -4.12 -14.42
CA SER A 487 18.99 -4.29 -15.04
C SER A 487 20.14 -4.05 -14.07
N GLN A 488 20.04 -3.03 -13.20
CA GLN A 488 21.08 -2.73 -12.19
C GLN A 488 21.18 -3.81 -11.10
N ARG A 489 20.09 -4.55 -10.88
CA ARG A 489 20.09 -5.69 -9.97
C ARG A 489 20.76 -6.89 -10.63
N LEU A 490 20.44 -7.18 -11.89
CA LEU A 490 21.10 -8.24 -12.66
C LEU A 490 22.60 -7.98 -12.88
N SER A 491 23.01 -6.73 -13.08
CA SER A 491 24.44 -6.37 -13.17
C SER A 491 25.17 -6.57 -11.86
N PHE A 492 24.46 -6.63 -10.73
CA PHE A 492 25.03 -6.85 -9.41
C PHE A 492 25.01 -8.34 -9.02
N THR A 493 23.86 -9.02 -9.15
CA THR A 493 23.67 -10.41 -8.69
C THR A 493 24.04 -11.46 -9.74
N GLY A 494 24.07 -11.10 -11.02
CA GLY A 494 24.37 -12.01 -12.14
C GLY A 494 23.22 -12.99 -12.46
N GLU A 495 22.51 -13.47 -11.45
CA GLU A 495 21.36 -14.36 -11.61
C GLU A 495 20.17 -13.91 -10.75
N GLU A 496 18.95 -14.13 -11.25
CA GLU A 496 17.70 -13.92 -10.52
C GLU A 496 16.66 -14.95 -10.94
N THR A 497 15.65 -15.14 -10.10
CA THR A 497 14.52 -16.04 -10.38
C THR A 497 13.19 -15.32 -10.28
N ILE A 498 12.28 -15.66 -11.17
CA ILE A 498 10.96 -15.07 -11.26
C ILE A 498 9.93 -16.18 -11.14
N ALA A 499 9.09 -16.09 -10.11
CA ALA A 499 7.99 -17.00 -9.88
C ALA A 499 6.67 -16.42 -10.43
N VAL A 500 6.12 -17.07 -11.46
CA VAL A 500 4.77 -16.79 -11.96
C VAL A 500 3.83 -17.91 -11.55
N GLY A 501 2.52 -17.63 -11.54
CA GLY A 501 1.57 -18.65 -11.12
C GLY A 501 0.11 -18.21 -11.04
N GLY A 502 -0.65 -19.03 -10.35
CA GLY A 502 -2.05 -18.81 -10.04
C GLY A 502 -2.54 -19.82 -8.99
N PRO A 503 -3.86 -19.93 -8.78
CA PRO A 503 -4.40 -20.91 -7.85
C PRO A 503 -3.95 -22.33 -8.18
N GLY A 504 -3.13 -22.92 -7.30
CA GLY A 504 -2.71 -24.32 -7.37
C GLY A 504 -1.57 -24.64 -8.34
N TRP A 505 -0.88 -23.64 -8.89
CA TRP A 505 0.29 -23.87 -9.75
C TRP A 505 1.30 -22.74 -9.67
N ARG A 506 2.56 -23.08 -9.94
CA ARG A 506 3.72 -22.19 -9.95
C ARG A 506 4.67 -22.66 -11.04
N GLU A 507 5.21 -21.72 -11.80
CA GLU A 507 6.37 -21.94 -12.66
C GLU A 507 7.46 -20.94 -12.30
N THR A 508 8.71 -21.33 -12.55
CA THR A 508 9.88 -20.50 -12.23
C THR A 508 10.69 -20.28 -13.50
N VAL A 509 10.99 -19.02 -13.78
CA VAL A 509 11.90 -18.60 -14.84
C VAL A 509 13.20 -18.14 -14.21
N HIS A 510 14.29 -18.65 -14.73
CA HIS A 510 15.63 -18.24 -14.37
C HIS A 510 16.13 -17.19 -15.35
N VAL A 511 16.83 -16.18 -14.84
CA VAL A 511 17.44 -15.13 -15.63
C VAL A 511 18.91 -15.05 -15.23
N GLU A 512 19.79 -15.09 -16.22
CA GLU A 512 21.24 -15.00 -16.03
C GLU A 512 21.79 -13.88 -16.92
N ARG A 513 22.63 -13.03 -16.34
CA ARG A 513 23.47 -12.08 -17.04
C ARG A 513 24.88 -12.65 -17.16
N VAL A 514 25.42 -12.65 -18.36
CA VAL A 514 26.83 -12.97 -18.61
C VAL A 514 27.43 -11.84 -19.42
N GLY A 515 28.55 -11.27 -18.99
CA GLY A 515 29.21 -10.24 -19.77
C GLY A 515 30.71 -10.16 -19.59
N TRP A 516 31.28 -9.23 -20.35
CA TRP A 516 32.69 -8.87 -20.40
C TRP A 516 32.81 -7.36 -20.29
N GLU A 517 33.75 -6.88 -19.51
CA GLU A 517 34.06 -5.47 -19.31
C GLU A 517 35.35 -5.13 -20.07
N PRO A 518 35.25 -4.49 -21.25
CA PRO A 518 36.41 -3.93 -21.93
C PRO A 518 37.12 -2.90 -21.05
N VAL A 519 38.45 -2.87 -21.11
CA VAL A 519 39.25 -1.95 -20.31
C VAL A 519 38.84 -0.51 -20.62
N GLY A 520 38.39 0.22 -19.60
CA GLY A 520 38.08 1.65 -19.68
C GLY A 520 36.73 2.02 -20.29
N ASN A 521 35.88 1.04 -20.66
CA ASN A 521 34.58 1.30 -21.29
C ASN A 521 33.46 0.39 -20.74
N GLU A 522 32.23 0.61 -21.21
CA GLU A 522 31.02 -0.09 -20.73
C GLU A 522 31.03 -1.60 -21.04
N PRO A 523 30.38 -2.42 -20.19
CA PRO A 523 30.33 -3.86 -20.37
C PRO A 523 29.49 -4.29 -21.57
N VAL A 524 29.91 -5.39 -22.19
CA VAL A 524 29.17 -6.12 -23.23
C VAL A 524 28.59 -7.39 -22.63
N TYR A 525 27.28 -7.57 -22.69
CA TYR A 525 26.60 -8.65 -21.99
C TYR A 525 25.48 -9.29 -22.81
N GLN A 526 25.13 -10.48 -22.37
CA GLN A 526 23.98 -11.25 -22.80
C GLN A 526 23.06 -11.46 -21.61
N ILE A 527 21.75 -11.44 -21.86
CA ILE A 527 20.76 -11.95 -20.92
C ILE A 527 20.26 -13.28 -21.45
N ARG A 528 20.27 -14.27 -20.57
CA ARG A 528 19.76 -15.62 -20.83
C ARG A 528 18.56 -15.89 -19.95
N MET A 529 17.56 -16.55 -20.51
CA MET A 529 16.37 -16.93 -19.78
C MET A 529 15.99 -18.38 -20.09
N TRP A 530 15.43 -19.07 -19.09
CA TRP A 530 14.84 -20.40 -19.27
C TRP A 530 13.78 -20.69 -18.22
N GLU A 531 12.83 -21.55 -18.61
CA GLU A 531 11.90 -22.18 -17.67
C GLU A 531 12.61 -23.31 -16.91
N ALA A 532 12.21 -23.54 -15.66
CA ALA A 532 12.78 -24.60 -14.84
C ALA A 532 12.66 -25.98 -15.51
N GLY A 533 13.79 -26.57 -15.87
CA GLY A 533 13.86 -27.87 -16.57
C GLY A 533 14.08 -27.79 -18.08
N GLU A 534 14.15 -26.58 -18.64
CA GLU A 534 14.48 -26.32 -20.05
C GLU A 534 15.91 -25.77 -20.23
N GLU A 535 16.36 -25.65 -21.49
CA GLU A 535 17.67 -25.09 -21.84
C GLU A 535 17.63 -23.54 -21.89
N SER A 536 18.75 -22.90 -21.54
CA SER A 536 18.91 -21.45 -21.60
C SER A 536 18.93 -20.91 -23.03
N ALA A 537 18.12 -19.89 -23.31
CA ALA A 537 18.15 -19.13 -24.54
C ALA A 537 18.68 -17.70 -24.29
N VAL A 538 19.46 -17.16 -25.21
CA VAL A 538 19.85 -15.73 -25.19
C VAL A 538 18.66 -14.91 -25.67
N VAL A 539 18.18 -13.99 -24.84
CA VAL A 539 17.02 -13.15 -25.13
C VAL A 539 17.39 -11.68 -25.40
N HIS A 540 18.62 -11.30 -25.06
CA HIS A 540 19.13 -9.96 -25.28
C HIS A 540 20.65 -9.97 -25.42
N GLU A 541 21.14 -9.14 -26.33
CA GLU A 541 22.56 -8.88 -26.60
C GLU A 541 22.78 -7.37 -26.54
N SER A 542 23.66 -6.91 -25.66
CA SER A 542 23.98 -5.49 -25.54
C SER A 542 24.76 -4.99 -26.76
N ALA A 543 24.84 -3.67 -26.91
CA ALA A 543 25.74 -3.07 -27.88
C ALA A 543 27.21 -3.47 -27.63
N GLY A 544 27.97 -3.59 -28.72
CA GLY A 544 29.41 -3.83 -28.63
C GLY A 544 30.17 -2.62 -28.06
N SER A 545 31.26 -2.89 -27.35
CA SER A 545 32.05 -1.88 -26.66
C SER A 545 33.54 -2.06 -26.97
N MET A 546 34.20 -0.94 -27.27
CA MET A 546 35.61 -0.90 -27.67
C MET A 546 36.47 -0.78 -26.43
N ALA A 547 37.54 -1.57 -26.31
CA ALA A 547 38.50 -1.38 -25.23
C ALA A 547 39.33 -0.10 -25.47
N ASP A 548 39.62 0.67 -24.43
CA ASP A 548 40.47 1.87 -24.47
C ASP A 548 41.96 1.49 -24.55
N VAL A 549 42.29 0.66 -25.54
CA VAL A 549 43.64 0.18 -25.82
C VAL A 549 43.89 0.19 -27.33
N LEU A 550 45.08 0.62 -27.73
CA LEU A 550 45.52 0.61 -29.11
C LEU A 550 46.74 -0.32 -29.23
N ILE A 551 46.61 -1.41 -29.98
CA ILE A 551 47.64 -2.44 -30.09
C ILE A 551 48.12 -2.48 -31.54
N GLU A 552 49.35 -2.03 -31.78
CA GLU A 552 49.91 -1.92 -33.14
C GLU A 552 48.95 -1.24 -34.14
N ASN A 553 48.42 -0.07 -33.75
CA ASN A 553 47.46 0.70 -34.53
C ASN A 553 46.17 -0.05 -34.90
N ARG A 554 45.75 -0.98 -34.03
CA ARG A 554 44.48 -1.72 -34.12
C ARG A 554 43.62 -1.48 -32.90
N LEU A 555 42.33 -1.31 -33.14
CA LEU A 555 41.30 -1.17 -32.12
C LEU A 555 40.65 -2.54 -31.90
N VAL A 556 40.38 -2.87 -30.63
CA VAL A 556 39.73 -4.13 -30.26
C VAL A 556 38.36 -3.82 -29.67
N THR A 557 37.32 -4.40 -30.26
CA THR A 557 35.93 -4.26 -29.82
C THR A 557 35.41 -5.63 -29.42
N ILE A 558 34.72 -5.71 -28.29
CA ILE A 558 33.94 -6.89 -27.92
C ILE A 558 32.51 -6.65 -28.36
N THR A 559 31.90 -7.64 -28.98
CA THR A 559 30.49 -7.62 -29.38
C THR A 559 29.84 -8.93 -28.99
N SER A 560 28.52 -8.94 -28.85
CA SER A 560 27.72 -10.15 -28.81
C SER A 560 26.97 -10.29 -30.13
N GLN A 561 27.06 -11.44 -30.78
CA GLN A 561 26.34 -11.75 -32.02
C GLN A 561 25.96 -13.23 -32.03
N ASP A 562 24.72 -13.53 -32.42
CA ASP A 562 24.20 -14.89 -32.56
C ASP A 562 24.38 -15.74 -31.28
N GLY A 563 24.29 -15.11 -30.10
CA GLY A 563 24.44 -15.76 -28.80
C GLY A 563 25.88 -16.06 -28.39
N ALA A 564 26.88 -15.55 -29.12
CA ALA A 564 28.30 -15.70 -28.81
C ALA A 564 29.01 -14.36 -28.67
N PHE A 565 29.99 -14.29 -27.76
CA PHE A 565 30.91 -13.15 -27.69
C PHE A 565 31.95 -13.25 -28.80
N VAL A 566 32.09 -12.18 -29.57
CA VAL A 566 33.01 -12.06 -30.70
C VAL A 566 33.95 -10.87 -30.45
N ILE A 567 35.19 -11.04 -30.87
CA ILE A 567 36.23 -10.01 -30.83
C ILE A 567 36.39 -9.47 -32.24
N GLU A 568 36.20 -8.17 -32.41
CA GLU A 568 36.44 -7.45 -33.66
C GLU A 568 37.74 -6.63 -33.56
N VAL A 569 38.61 -6.80 -34.55
CA VAL A 569 39.89 -6.10 -34.65
C VAL A 569 39.88 -5.24 -35.89
N ALA A 570 39.85 -3.92 -35.70
CA ALA A 570 39.88 -2.94 -36.77
C ALA A 570 41.28 -2.34 -36.92
N SER A 571 41.86 -2.42 -38.11
CA SER A 571 43.14 -1.77 -38.43
C SER A 571 42.92 -0.31 -38.83
N ASN A 572 43.52 0.63 -38.10
CA ASN A 572 43.43 2.05 -38.46
C ASN A 572 44.20 2.40 -39.74
N GLU A 573 45.16 1.57 -40.16
CA GLU A 573 45.94 1.79 -41.38
C GLU A 573 45.19 1.36 -42.64
N THR A 574 44.52 0.21 -42.58
CA THR A 574 43.91 -0.43 -43.75
C THR A 574 42.39 -0.33 -43.77
N GLY A 575 41.75 -0.03 -42.63
CA GLY A 575 40.31 -0.07 -42.44
C GLY A 575 39.72 -1.49 -42.43
N LEU A 576 40.56 -2.54 -42.52
CA LEU A 576 40.10 -3.92 -42.49
C LEU A 576 39.65 -4.31 -41.07
N ILE A 577 38.49 -4.97 -41.01
CA ILE A 577 37.94 -5.55 -39.80
C ILE A 577 38.08 -7.06 -39.91
N ALA A 578 38.69 -7.67 -38.88
CA ALA A 578 38.78 -9.11 -38.74
C ALA A 578 38.09 -9.53 -37.44
N THR A 579 37.32 -10.62 -37.47
CA THR A 579 36.58 -11.11 -36.32
C THR A 579 37.07 -12.49 -35.89
N THR A 580 36.93 -12.81 -34.61
CA THR A 580 37.17 -14.15 -34.06
C THR A 580 36.26 -14.38 -32.85
N PRO A 581 35.80 -15.63 -32.59
CA PRO A 581 35.13 -15.92 -31.32
C PRO A 581 36.06 -15.63 -30.14
N LEU A 582 35.46 -15.25 -29.01
CA LEU A 582 36.15 -15.11 -27.75
C LEU A 582 36.66 -16.49 -27.28
N PRO A 583 37.96 -16.64 -26.94
CA PRO A 583 38.52 -17.93 -26.58
C PRO A 583 37.94 -18.50 -25.28
N GLU A 584 37.82 -19.82 -25.19
CA GLU A 584 37.56 -20.51 -23.93
C GLU A 584 38.72 -20.32 -22.94
N GLU A 585 38.48 -20.63 -21.67
CA GLU A 585 39.50 -20.47 -20.62
C GLU A 585 40.72 -21.36 -20.91
N GLY A 586 41.91 -20.75 -21.05
CA GLY A 586 43.15 -21.45 -21.40
C GLY A 586 43.38 -21.66 -22.90
N ASP A 587 42.43 -21.27 -23.76
CA ASP A 587 42.56 -21.35 -25.21
C ASP A 587 43.02 -20.03 -25.84
N THR A 588 43.43 -20.11 -27.11
CA THR A 588 43.85 -18.93 -27.89
C THR A 588 43.14 -18.85 -29.24
N THR A 589 42.81 -17.62 -29.64
CA THR A 589 42.25 -17.32 -30.96
C THR A 589 43.03 -16.17 -31.62
N ARG A 590 42.78 -15.90 -32.92
CA ARG A 590 43.55 -14.89 -33.67
C ARG A 590 42.64 -14.10 -34.60
N ALA A 591 42.78 -12.78 -34.59
CA ALA A 591 42.14 -11.88 -35.54
C ALA A 591 43.01 -10.65 -35.78
N GLY A 592 42.99 -10.14 -37.02
CA GLY A 592 43.62 -8.86 -37.36
C GLY A 592 45.13 -8.79 -37.16
N GLY A 593 45.82 -9.92 -36.95
CA GLY A 593 47.25 -9.98 -36.62
C GLY A 593 47.55 -10.02 -35.11
N LEU A 594 46.53 -9.97 -34.26
CA LEU A 594 46.64 -10.13 -32.81
C LEU A 594 46.31 -11.57 -32.40
N THR A 595 46.95 -12.06 -31.33
CA THR A 595 46.61 -13.32 -30.67
C THR A 595 45.87 -13.04 -29.38
N PHE A 596 44.69 -13.61 -29.19
CA PHE A 596 43.89 -13.46 -27.98
C PHE A 596 44.02 -14.72 -27.12
N GLU A 597 44.25 -14.52 -25.83
CA GLU A 597 44.34 -15.59 -24.82
C GLU A 597 43.46 -15.23 -23.64
N ARG A 598 42.66 -16.18 -23.16
CA ARG A 598 41.86 -15.99 -21.95
C ARG A 598 42.50 -16.71 -20.77
N LYS A 599 42.77 -15.97 -19.70
CA LYS A 599 43.40 -16.48 -18.48
C LYS A 599 42.87 -15.81 -17.23
N ASP A 600 42.47 -16.62 -16.26
CA ASP A 600 41.93 -16.21 -14.96
C ASP A 600 40.77 -15.21 -15.12
N GLY A 601 39.90 -15.45 -16.10
CA GLY A 601 38.77 -14.55 -16.42
C GLY A 601 39.16 -13.24 -17.10
N THR A 602 40.43 -13.04 -17.46
CA THR A 602 40.91 -11.86 -18.20
C THR A 602 41.26 -12.23 -19.64
N LEU A 603 40.84 -11.42 -20.59
CA LEU A 603 41.19 -11.53 -22.01
C LEU A 603 42.43 -10.67 -22.29
N TYR A 604 43.51 -11.32 -22.74
CA TYR A 604 44.73 -10.67 -23.17
C TYR A 604 44.85 -10.68 -24.68
N ALA A 605 45.29 -9.57 -25.26
CA ALA A 605 45.74 -9.49 -26.64
C ALA A 605 47.25 -9.39 -26.68
N ALA A 606 47.87 -10.24 -27.49
CA ALA A 606 49.31 -10.36 -27.62
C ALA A 606 49.77 -10.08 -29.06
N SER A 607 50.84 -9.29 -29.19
CA SER A 607 51.62 -9.09 -30.42
C SER A 607 53.10 -8.89 -30.08
N ASP A 608 54.00 -9.49 -30.86
CA ASP A 608 55.46 -9.33 -30.75
C ASP A 608 56.02 -9.44 -29.31
N GLY A 609 55.48 -10.38 -28.52
CA GLY A 609 55.92 -10.63 -27.13
C GLY A 609 55.36 -9.66 -26.09
N THR A 610 54.54 -8.68 -26.49
CA THR A 610 53.76 -7.81 -25.59
C THR A 610 52.36 -8.36 -25.44
N ALA A 611 51.86 -8.47 -24.20
CA ALA A 611 50.48 -8.85 -23.91
C ALA A 611 49.80 -7.75 -23.09
N VAL A 612 48.60 -7.35 -23.50
CA VAL A 612 47.80 -6.29 -22.88
C VAL A 612 46.43 -6.84 -22.52
N ALA A 613 45.95 -6.57 -21.31
CA ALA A 613 44.58 -6.90 -20.93
C ALA A 613 43.61 -6.02 -21.73
N VAL A 614 42.63 -6.64 -22.37
CA VAL A 614 41.64 -5.95 -23.22
C VAL A 614 40.27 -5.97 -22.57
N ALA A 615 39.93 -7.02 -21.84
CA ALA A 615 38.69 -7.11 -21.09
C ALA A 615 38.79 -8.11 -19.94
N SER A 616 37.87 -8.03 -18.98
CA SER A 616 37.66 -9.02 -17.93
C SER A 616 36.23 -9.53 -17.97
N LYS A 617 36.02 -10.79 -17.60
CA LYS A 617 34.67 -11.34 -17.41
C LYS A 617 33.98 -10.59 -16.25
N GLU A 618 32.72 -10.22 -16.41
CA GLU A 618 31.92 -9.64 -15.32
C GLU A 618 31.90 -10.60 -14.12
N THR A 619 31.94 -10.02 -12.92
CA THR A 619 31.82 -10.72 -11.64
C THR A 619 30.62 -10.19 -10.89
N TYR A 620 29.93 -11.07 -10.17
CA TYR A 620 28.67 -10.78 -9.49
C TYR A 620 28.75 -11.23 -8.03
N ASP A 621 27.90 -10.65 -7.18
CA ASP A 621 27.86 -10.85 -5.71
C ASP A 621 26.66 -11.69 -5.22
#